data_AF-Q3HTL0-F1
#
_entry.id   AF-Q3HTL0-F1
#
_cell.length_a   1.000
_cell.length_b   1.000
_cell.length_c   1.000
_cell.angle_alpha   90.00
_cell.angle_beta   90.00
_cell.angle_gamma   90.00
#
_symmetry.space_group_name_H-M   'P 1'
#
loop_
_entity.id
_entity.type
_entity.pdbx_description
1 polymer ?
#
loop_
_entity_poly.entity_id
_entity_poly.type
_entity_poly.pdbx_seq_one_letter_code
_entity_poly.pdbx_strand_id
1 'polypeptide(L)'
;MAKTSNMWNAVAAALALTWVAIAVAQYDEDFTVYRDQTGAFPNFPFRNCETTNGAYQLAPVWQHVGSNKYCFRIQVRDPSSCTGACCNTDMYKIEFNVSSSCLVAGASVVATVNGAPTRVGASFDKPPTGPPGSAILRLTQLGLDTTTAQNAEVCITLRTNRGGQGCTTLEQLCSSPGFSAGTCTAAMYDTACDCCPTSRASKYPPPPPPPPPSPSPPPSPPPPPSPPPPPPPPPPPSPPPPPPPPPPPSPPPPPSPPPPSPPLPPPSIPSPPFAFGFRPFCDVCIKAQLLAPFPDVRPFRYSSTMCSAIQQKIADSINALEQDPNLGFVYRIPFAPNDTRCTETQAVVCGSLYQPVNDTDAFKEKLSRSVSDQVLFWLDAATGAASICSPELDGYQVTIEITGDDSNGGSCVQDSRSIACTLPPVPYPNCTCDMRQGVMPFVVGTRYFAQPSFKADFGTTEYCFPMSIFPLSQLVPSTCKGVDILKKIEWYANEVLRSYVKGFTLYPRVGSPRSIASSWGAAGSYTLKATNINWNTTQADGAKICVVVKNPVTMAELCLGAFGSQCFATPFNDDKDCCPMFRTAPLGGP
;
A
#
# COMPACT_ATOMS: atom_id res chain seq x y z
N MET A 1 -8.95 79.15 -58.73
CA MET A 1 -7.70 78.74 -59.41
C MET A 1 -6.54 78.99 -58.46
N ALA A 2 -5.65 77.99 -58.27
CA ALA A 2 -4.26 78.12 -57.76
C ALA A 2 -4.03 78.70 -56.33
N LYS A 3 -2.99 78.35 -55.57
CA LYS A 3 -1.98 77.25 -55.63
C LYS A 3 -1.28 77.16 -54.26
N THR A 4 -0.83 75.95 -53.86
CA THR A 4 0.29 75.66 -52.90
C THR A 4 0.13 76.16 -51.44
N SER A 5 0.65 75.49 -50.39
CA SER A 5 1.61 74.37 -50.29
C SER A 5 1.26 73.43 -49.11
N ASN A 6 1.89 72.24 -49.08
CA ASN A 6 1.33 71.07 -48.40
C ASN A 6 1.65 70.93 -46.89
N MET A 7 0.57 70.58 -46.18
CA MET A 7 0.46 69.75 -44.97
C MET A 7 1.68 68.92 -44.53
N TRP A 8 1.90 68.94 -43.20
CA TRP A 8 2.46 67.82 -42.44
C TRP A 8 1.50 66.62 -42.42
N ASN A 9 2.05 65.44 -42.08
CA ASN A 9 1.43 64.12 -41.88
C ASN A 9 1.27 63.23 -43.14
N ALA A 10 1.54 61.94 -42.90
CA ALA A 10 1.50 60.79 -43.81
C ALA A 10 2.56 60.78 -44.94
N VAL A 11 3.58 59.92 -44.79
CA VAL A 11 3.79 58.68 -45.58
C VAL A 11 5.09 58.04 -45.06
N ALA A 12 4.97 56.85 -44.48
CA ALA A 12 6.11 55.96 -44.24
C ALA A 12 6.08 54.87 -45.32
N ALA A 13 7.08 54.82 -46.20
CA ALA A 13 7.20 53.78 -47.21
C ALA A 13 8.68 53.51 -47.57
N ALA A 14 9.09 52.28 -47.27
CA ALA A 14 10.16 51.48 -47.89
C ALA A 14 11.46 52.16 -48.40
N LEU A 15 12.59 51.71 -47.85
CA LEU A 15 13.66 51.04 -48.62
C LEU A 15 14.39 50.04 -47.72
N ALA A 16 14.90 48.94 -48.28
CA ALA A 16 15.18 47.69 -47.57
C ALA A 16 16.60 47.13 -47.84
N LEU A 17 16.83 45.87 -47.37
CA LEU A 17 18.03 45.02 -47.44
C LEU A 17 19.02 45.24 -46.28
N THR A 18 19.53 44.25 -45.52
CA THR A 18 19.32 42.78 -45.36
C THR A 18 20.08 42.38 -44.07
N TRP A 19 19.80 41.32 -43.28
CA TRP A 19 18.86 40.19 -43.26
C TRP A 19 18.48 39.91 -41.77
N VAL A 20 17.26 39.48 -41.45
CA VAL A 20 16.90 38.84 -40.16
C VAL A 20 15.85 37.75 -40.40
N ALA A 21 16.07 36.54 -39.88
CA ALA A 21 15.17 35.40 -40.08
C ALA A 21 14.29 35.13 -38.84
N ILE A 22 12.99 35.42 -39.01
CA ILE A 22 11.82 34.68 -38.49
C ILE A 22 11.80 34.30 -37.00
N ALA A 23 10.99 35.03 -36.24
CA ALA A 23 10.02 34.42 -35.31
C ALA A 23 8.75 35.29 -35.32
N VAL A 24 7.66 34.78 -35.90
CA VAL A 24 6.40 35.54 -36.03
C VAL A 24 5.58 35.34 -34.77
N ALA A 25 5.28 36.45 -34.06
CA ALA A 25 4.22 36.44 -33.05
C ALA A 25 2.86 36.47 -33.77
N GLN A 26 2.10 35.38 -33.68
CA GLN A 26 0.66 35.42 -33.92
C GLN A 26 -0.03 35.40 -32.55
N TYR A 27 -1.09 36.21 -32.44
CA TYR A 27 -2.03 36.12 -31.33
C TYR A 27 -2.67 34.74 -31.34
N ASP A 28 -2.76 34.10 -30.18
CA ASP A 28 -3.74 33.07 -29.90
C ASP A 28 -4.36 33.36 -28.52
N GLU A 29 -5.60 32.92 -28.32
CA GLU A 29 -6.48 33.51 -27.31
C GLU A 29 -6.28 33.00 -25.87
N ASP A 30 -6.95 33.72 -24.98
CA ASP A 30 -7.19 33.44 -23.58
C ASP A 30 -7.60 31.97 -23.30
N PHE A 31 -6.63 31.12 -22.93
CA PHE A 31 -6.83 30.20 -21.81
C PHE A 31 -5.51 29.77 -21.18
N THR A 32 -5.49 29.73 -19.84
CA THR A 32 -4.40 29.06 -19.11
C THR A 32 -4.36 27.58 -19.47
N VAL A 33 -3.34 27.14 -20.21
CA VAL A 33 -2.99 25.73 -20.32
C VAL A 33 -2.47 25.29 -18.95
N TYR A 34 -3.39 24.89 -18.08
CA TYR A 34 -3.11 23.85 -17.10
C TYR A 34 -2.51 22.70 -17.91
N ARG A 35 -1.22 22.42 -17.70
CA ARG A 35 -0.66 21.13 -18.13
C ARG A 35 -1.41 20.09 -17.33
N ASP A 36 -2.31 19.36 -18.00
CA ASP A 36 -3.03 18.26 -17.37
C ASP A 36 -2.00 17.31 -16.76
N GLN A 37 -2.22 17.01 -15.48
CA GLN A 37 -1.36 16.11 -14.72
C GLN A 37 -1.56 14.71 -15.29
N THR A 38 -0.58 14.22 -16.06
CA THR A 38 -0.77 13.04 -16.92
C THR A 38 -0.97 11.74 -16.14
N GLY A 39 -0.63 11.71 -14.85
CA GLY A 39 -0.63 10.50 -14.03
C GLY A 39 0.43 9.47 -14.41
N ALA A 40 1.34 9.79 -15.34
CA ALA A 40 2.36 8.87 -15.84
C ALA A 40 3.24 8.28 -14.73
N PHE A 41 3.49 9.04 -13.67
CA PHE A 41 4.14 8.58 -12.45
C PHE A 41 3.19 8.84 -11.26
N PRO A 42 2.36 7.87 -10.86
CA PRO A 42 1.34 8.06 -9.82
C PRO A 42 1.94 8.26 -8.41
N ASN A 43 3.18 7.82 -8.20
CA ASN A 43 3.87 7.86 -6.91
C ASN A 43 4.94 8.96 -6.89
N PHE A 44 5.10 9.66 -5.76
CA PHE A 44 6.18 10.63 -5.54
C PHE A 44 7.55 9.90 -5.62
N PRO A 45 8.57 10.36 -6.38
CA PRO A 45 8.84 11.72 -6.89
C PRO A 45 8.05 12.22 -8.12
N PHE A 46 7.01 11.51 -8.58
CA PHE A 46 6.15 11.88 -9.72
C PHE A 46 6.94 12.04 -11.05
N ARG A 47 8.06 11.32 -11.17
CA ARG A 47 9.05 11.36 -12.25
C ARG A 47 9.76 10.00 -12.30
N ASN A 48 10.19 9.57 -13.50
CA ASN A 48 11.13 8.46 -13.64
C ASN A 48 12.53 8.87 -13.15
N CYS A 49 13.15 8.01 -12.37
CA CYS A 49 14.49 8.21 -11.79
C CYS A 49 15.24 6.88 -11.88
N GLU A 50 16.52 6.91 -12.22
CA GLU A 50 17.35 5.70 -12.33
C GLU A 50 17.41 4.94 -11.00
N THR A 51 17.46 5.67 -9.88
CA THR A 51 17.36 5.05 -8.55
C THR A 51 16.83 6.02 -7.49
N THR A 52 16.27 5.44 -6.43
CA THR A 52 15.86 6.11 -5.19
C THR A 52 16.84 5.85 -4.03
N ASN A 53 18.00 5.26 -4.31
CA ASN A 53 19.15 5.20 -3.41
C ASN A 53 20.22 6.20 -3.87
N GLY A 54 20.90 6.86 -2.94
CA GLY A 54 21.86 7.92 -3.27
C GLY A 54 22.43 8.60 -2.04
N ALA A 55 23.33 9.55 -2.26
CA ALA A 55 24.15 10.14 -1.20
C ALA A 55 23.35 10.88 -0.13
N TYR A 56 22.17 11.41 -0.43
CA TYR A 56 21.48 12.39 0.40
C TYR A 56 20.20 11.85 1.04
N GLN A 57 19.98 12.22 2.31
CA GLN A 57 18.72 11.99 3.00
C GLN A 57 18.41 13.12 3.98
N LEU A 58 17.15 13.28 4.38
CA LEU A 58 16.79 14.12 5.52
C LEU A 58 17.20 13.42 6.82
N ALA A 59 17.65 14.19 7.80
CA ALA A 59 17.62 13.77 9.19
C ALA A 59 16.17 13.43 9.58
N PRO A 60 15.95 12.38 10.40
CA PRO A 60 14.60 11.85 10.66
C PRO A 60 13.67 12.82 11.42
N VAL A 61 14.22 13.90 11.98
CA VAL A 61 13.47 14.89 12.77
C VAL A 61 13.68 16.29 12.19
N TRP A 62 12.58 16.99 11.91
CA TRP A 62 12.59 18.42 11.59
C TRP A 62 12.36 19.27 12.84
N GLN A 63 12.80 20.53 12.79
CA GLN A 63 12.69 21.48 13.91
C GLN A 63 11.70 22.61 13.59
N HIS A 64 10.87 22.97 14.56
CA HIS A 64 10.00 24.15 14.51
C HIS A 64 10.76 25.35 15.06
N VAL A 65 10.87 26.44 14.29
CA VAL A 65 11.72 27.59 14.61
C VAL A 65 10.93 28.89 14.46
N GLY A 66 10.22 29.31 15.51
CA GLY A 66 9.29 30.44 15.48
C GLY A 66 7.86 30.00 15.16
N SER A 67 7.05 30.87 14.56
CA SER A 67 5.62 30.58 14.30
C SER A 67 5.39 29.64 13.11
N ASN A 68 5.85 30.03 11.90
CA ASN A 68 5.56 29.31 10.65
C ASN A 68 6.83 28.85 9.90
N LYS A 69 7.97 28.76 10.58
CA LYS A 69 9.25 28.34 9.97
C LYS A 69 9.67 26.97 10.51
N TYR A 70 10.08 26.11 9.59
CA TYR A 70 10.41 24.71 9.82
C TYR A 70 11.73 24.37 9.14
N CYS A 71 12.63 23.69 9.85
CA CYS A 71 13.98 23.43 9.40
C CYS A 71 14.27 21.93 9.35
N PHE A 72 14.75 21.49 8.19
CA PHE A 72 15.19 20.12 7.91
C PHE A 72 16.71 20.11 7.80
N ARG A 73 17.37 19.09 8.33
CA ARG A 73 18.81 18.89 8.11
C ARG A 73 19.03 17.83 7.05
N ILE A 74 19.97 18.06 6.16
CA ILE A 74 20.45 17.05 5.22
C ILE A 74 21.56 16.24 5.90
N GLN A 75 21.54 14.94 5.66
CA GLN A 75 22.61 14.00 6.00
C GLN A 75 23.12 13.37 4.71
N VAL A 76 24.43 13.30 4.58
CA VAL A 76 25.12 12.53 3.57
C VAL A 76 25.34 11.13 4.14
N ARG A 77 25.00 10.11 3.37
CA ARG A 77 25.20 8.71 3.74
C ARG A 77 26.68 8.39 3.82
N ASP A 78 27.04 7.45 4.69
CA ASP A 78 28.41 6.95 4.76
C ASP A 78 28.81 6.34 3.40
N PRO A 79 29.98 6.65 2.83
CA PRO A 79 30.43 6.08 1.56
C PRO A 79 30.46 4.54 1.51
N SER A 80 30.59 3.86 2.66
CA SER A 80 30.47 2.39 2.75
C SER A 80 29.03 1.87 2.66
N SER A 81 28.03 2.75 2.85
CA SER A 81 26.60 2.43 2.86
C SER A 81 25.86 2.82 1.56
N CYS A 82 26.54 3.49 0.62
CA CYS A 82 25.99 3.90 -0.66
C CYS A 82 26.96 3.50 -1.78
N THR A 83 26.54 2.62 -2.68
CA THR A 83 27.31 2.22 -3.87
C THR A 83 26.52 2.52 -5.15
N GLY A 84 27.18 3.12 -6.15
CA GLY A 84 26.58 3.49 -7.44
C GLY A 84 26.85 4.95 -7.84
N ALA A 85 26.40 5.34 -9.03
CA ALA A 85 26.61 6.69 -9.57
C ALA A 85 26.04 7.78 -8.64
N CYS A 86 24.81 7.58 -8.15
CA CYS A 86 24.08 8.50 -7.27
C CYS A 86 24.65 8.69 -5.85
N CYS A 87 25.79 8.06 -5.54
CA CYS A 87 26.46 8.19 -4.25
C CYS A 87 27.56 9.26 -4.23
N ASN A 88 27.93 9.82 -5.39
CA ASN A 88 28.90 10.93 -5.53
C ASN A 88 28.40 12.06 -6.46
N THR A 89 27.09 12.16 -6.69
CA THR A 89 26.47 13.27 -7.43
C THR A 89 26.31 14.53 -6.56
N ASP A 90 26.00 15.66 -7.18
CA ASP A 90 25.58 16.88 -6.48
C ASP A 90 24.14 16.78 -5.94
N MET A 91 23.73 17.77 -5.14
CA MET A 91 22.35 17.98 -4.72
C MET A 91 21.86 19.34 -5.25
N TYR A 92 21.36 19.30 -6.48
CA TYR A 92 20.86 20.47 -7.22
C TYR A 92 19.50 20.96 -6.71
N LYS A 93 18.60 20.03 -6.37
CA LYS A 93 17.17 20.31 -6.09
C LYS A 93 16.65 19.40 -4.99
N ILE A 94 15.68 19.91 -4.22
CA ILE A 94 14.82 19.08 -3.37
C ILE A 94 13.35 19.37 -3.70
N GLU A 95 12.54 18.33 -3.81
CA GLU A 95 11.09 18.43 -3.88
C GLU A 95 10.49 17.73 -2.65
N PHE A 96 9.45 18.31 -2.05
CA PHE A 96 8.66 17.69 -1.00
C PHE A 96 7.30 17.30 -1.56
N ASN A 97 6.80 16.12 -1.17
CA ASN A 97 5.42 15.73 -1.41
C ASN A 97 4.52 16.52 -0.45
N VAL A 98 3.63 17.36 -0.99
CA VAL A 98 2.79 18.27 -0.18
C VAL A 98 1.33 18.20 -0.59
N SER A 99 0.46 18.67 0.30
CA SER A 99 -0.98 18.74 0.04
C SER A 99 -1.30 19.75 -1.07
N SER A 100 -2.14 19.36 -2.02
CA SER A 100 -2.66 20.27 -3.04
C SER A 100 -3.59 21.34 -2.47
N SER A 101 -4.11 21.18 -1.24
CA SER A 101 -4.81 22.25 -0.52
C SER A 101 -3.90 23.45 -0.18
N CYS A 102 -2.57 23.28 -0.23
CA CYS A 102 -1.61 24.36 -0.02
C CYS A 102 -1.38 25.23 -1.27
N LEU A 103 -1.84 24.81 -2.45
CA LEU A 103 -1.70 25.55 -3.72
C LEU A 103 -2.75 26.67 -3.82
N VAL A 104 -2.67 27.62 -2.87
CA VAL A 104 -3.55 28.77 -2.77
C VAL A 104 -2.96 29.97 -3.49
N ALA A 105 -3.74 30.61 -4.37
CA ALA A 105 -3.32 31.81 -5.09
C ALA A 105 -2.88 32.92 -4.12
N GLY A 106 -1.63 33.39 -4.30
CA GLY A 106 -1.02 34.41 -3.47
C GLY A 106 -0.50 33.95 -2.11
N ALA A 107 -0.66 32.67 -1.73
CA ALA A 107 0.12 32.09 -0.64
C ALA A 107 1.57 31.89 -1.10
N SER A 108 2.52 31.90 -0.17
CA SER A 108 3.94 31.85 -0.52
C SER A 108 4.76 31.08 0.50
N VAL A 109 5.93 30.64 0.04
CA VAL A 109 6.91 29.92 0.82
C VAL A 109 8.28 30.52 0.56
N VAL A 110 9.03 30.78 1.63
CA VAL A 110 10.40 31.29 1.55
C VAL A 110 11.34 30.25 2.10
N ALA A 111 12.38 29.90 1.34
CA ALA A 111 13.39 28.93 1.76
C ALA A 111 14.74 29.59 2.07
N THR A 112 15.48 28.98 2.99
CA THR A 112 16.87 29.33 3.30
C THR A 112 17.71 28.06 3.45
N VAL A 113 18.95 28.08 2.97
CA VAL A 113 19.97 27.06 3.25
C VAL A 113 21.01 27.67 4.18
N ASN A 114 21.28 27.05 5.33
CA ASN A 114 22.20 27.54 6.35
C ASN A 114 21.93 29.01 6.77
N GLY A 115 20.66 29.40 6.79
CA GLY A 115 20.19 30.76 7.10
C GLY A 115 20.21 31.75 5.93
N ALA A 116 20.94 31.48 4.84
CA ALA A 116 20.94 32.32 3.64
C ALA A 116 19.73 32.01 2.74
N PRO A 117 19.02 33.01 2.15
CA PRO A 117 17.93 32.77 1.21
C PRO A 117 18.36 31.91 0.01
N THR A 118 17.48 31.02 -0.46
CA THR A 118 17.75 30.25 -1.69
C THR A 118 17.85 31.16 -2.91
N ARG A 119 18.78 30.85 -3.83
CA ARG A 119 19.02 31.65 -5.04
C ARG A 119 17.78 31.72 -5.94
N VAL A 120 17.04 30.63 -6.02
CA VAL A 120 15.71 30.56 -6.64
C VAL A 120 14.67 30.49 -5.52
N GLY A 121 13.58 31.24 -5.65
CA GLY A 121 12.47 31.19 -4.69
C GLY A 121 11.81 29.81 -4.67
N ALA A 122 11.43 29.33 -3.49
CA ALA A 122 10.69 28.09 -3.37
C ALA A 122 9.29 28.21 -3.99
N SER A 123 8.85 27.20 -4.74
CA SER A 123 7.58 27.21 -5.46
C SER A 123 6.66 26.06 -5.05
N PHE A 124 5.35 26.33 -5.08
CA PHE A 124 4.33 25.29 -5.06
C PHE A 124 3.91 24.99 -6.49
N ASP A 125 4.17 23.77 -6.95
CA ASP A 125 3.93 23.35 -8.33
C ASP A 125 2.97 22.16 -8.38
N LYS A 126 2.17 22.06 -9.45
CA LYS A 126 1.55 20.80 -9.85
C LYS A 126 2.58 20.00 -10.66
N PRO A 127 3.01 18.81 -10.22
CA PRO A 127 3.93 17.98 -11.02
C PRO A 127 3.23 17.54 -12.32
N PRO A 128 3.74 17.90 -13.52
CA PRO A 128 3.04 17.64 -14.79
C PRO A 128 2.82 16.15 -15.08
N THR A 129 3.69 15.30 -14.55
CA THR A 129 3.63 13.84 -14.71
C THR A 129 3.12 13.10 -13.48
N GLY A 130 2.78 13.82 -12.40
CA GLY A 130 2.10 13.25 -11.24
C GLY A 130 0.61 13.00 -11.52
N PRO A 131 -0.11 12.34 -10.60
CA PRO A 131 -1.55 12.15 -10.72
C PRO A 131 -2.30 13.48 -10.47
N PRO A 132 -3.49 13.68 -11.07
CA PRO A 132 -4.34 14.83 -10.79
C PRO A 132 -4.56 15.04 -9.28
N GLY A 133 -4.33 16.26 -8.81
CA GLY A 133 -4.48 16.60 -7.39
C GLY A 133 -3.25 16.32 -6.52
N SER A 134 -2.16 15.79 -7.09
CA SER A 134 -0.84 15.83 -6.45
C SER A 134 -0.22 17.23 -6.51
N ALA A 135 0.64 17.53 -5.53
CA ALA A 135 1.37 18.78 -5.46
C ALA A 135 2.78 18.57 -4.90
N ILE A 136 3.70 19.46 -5.27
CA ILE A 136 5.06 19.48 -4.77
C ILE A 136 5.44 20.87 -4.25
N LEU A 137 6.28 20.91 -3.23
CA LEU A 137 7.06 22.09 -2.86
C LEU A 137 8.48 21.90 -3.39
N ARG A 138 8.90 22.76 -4.30
CA ARG A 138 10.20 22.68 -5.00
C ARG A 138 11.16 23.76 -4.53
N LEU A 139 12.40 23.36 -4.25
CA LEU A 139 13.55 24.25 -4.06
C LEU A 139 14.66 23.80 -5.03
N THR A 140 15.10 24.68 -5.93
CA THR A 140 16.12 24.41 -6.97
C THR A 140 17.38 25.24 -6.76
N GLN A 141 18.45 24.86 -7.48
CA GLN A 141 19.77 25.53 -7.43
C GLN A 141 20.30 25.66 -6.00
N LEU A 142 20.18 24.58 -5.21
CA LEU A 142 20.72 24.55 -3.85
C LEU A 142 22.25 24.65 -3.84
N GLY A 143 22.91 24.12 -4.88
CA GLY A 143 24.37 24.19 -5.03
C GLY A 143 25.12 23.43 -3.94
N LEU A 144 24.51 22.35 -3.43
CA LEU A 144 25.08 21.49 -2.41
C LEU A 144 25.75 20.27 -3.07
N ASP A 145 26.75 19.71 -2.40
CA ASP A 145 27.47 18.49 -2.77
C ASP A 145 27.68 17.60 -1.53
N THR A 146 28.34 16.45 -1.68
CA THR A 146 28.57 15.50 -0.59
C THR A 146 29.43 16.06 0.55
N THR A 147 30.12 17.19 0.35
CA THR A 147 30.92 17.87 1.38
C THR A 147 30.12 18.95 2.10
N THR A 148 29.34 19.74 1.36
CA THR A 148 28.60 20.91 1.84
C THR A 148 27.18 20.60 2.30
N ALA A 149 26.58 19.50 1.85
CA ALA A 149 25.25 19.06 2.26
C ALA A 149 25.23 18.45 3.68
N GLN A 150 26.35 17.96 4.20
CA GLN A 150 26.40 17.29 5.50
C GLN A 150 26.02 18.25 6.63
N ASN A 151 24.90 17.96 7.31
CA ASN A 151 24.26 18.83 8.30
C ASN A 151 23.74 20.18 7.76
N ALA A 152 23.67 20.38 6.43
CA ALA A 152 23.10 21.59 5.86
C ALA A 152 21.63 21.75 6.27
N GLU A 153 21.27 22.94 6.76
CA GLU A 153 19.94 23.21 7.30
C GLU A 153 19.08 23.95 6.27
N VAL A 154 18.12 23.23 5.71
CA VAL A 154 17.11 23.75 4.77
C VAL A 154 15.87 24.13 5.57
N CYS A 155 15.63 25.43 5.73
CA CYS A 155 14.40 25.91 6.36
C CYS A 155 13.40 26.42 5.33
N ILE A 156 12.13 26.14 5.55
CA ILE A 156 10.99 26.73 4.81
C ILE A 156 10.14 27.56 5.77
N THR A 157 9.65 28.70 5.30
CA THR A 157 8.75 29.61 6.04
C THR A 157 7.45 29.76 5.27
N LEU A 158 6.36 29.28 5.86
CA LEU A 158 5.04 29.23 5.23
C LEU A 158 4.25 30.53 5.48
N ARG A 159 3.63 31.06 4.43
CA ARG A 159 2.87 32.32 4.45
C ARG A 159 1.55 32.17 3.72
N THR A 160 0.48 32.62 4.36
CA THR A 160 -0.84 32.73 3.75
C THR A 160 -0.89 33.82 2.68
N ASN A 161 -1.92 33.80 1.85
CA ASN A 161 -2.30 34.94 1.02
C ASN A 161 -2.88 36.10 1.87
N ARG A 162 -3.21 37.22 1.22
CA ARG A 162 -3.81 38.39 1.90
C ARG A 162 -5.14 38.10 2.60
N GLY A 163 -5.85 37.05 2.20
CA GLY A 163 -7.10 36.58 2.82
C GLY A 163 -6.90 35.60 3.97
N GLY A 164 -5.66 35.33 4.41
CA GLY A 164 -5.38 34.37 5.48
C GLY A 164 -5.46 32.90 5.05
N GLN A 165 -5.53 32.62 3.75
CA GLN A 165 -5.65 31.27 3.20
C GLN A 165 -4.28 30.71 2.80
N GLY A 166 -4.08 29.40 2.97
CA GLY A 166 -2.82 28.69 2.69
C GLY A 166 -2.32 27.93 3.91
N CYS A 167 -1.45 26.96 3.70
CA CYS A 167 -0.89 26.16 4.78
C CYS A 167 0.10 26.99 5.61
N THR A 168 0.00 26.90 6.94
CA THR A 168 0.91 27.58 7.89
C THR A 168 1.73 26.62 8.74
N THR A 169 1.35 25.34 8.76
CA THR A 169 2.02 24.27 9.52
C THR A 169 2.46 23.11 8.65
N LEU A 170 3.46 22.34 9.10
CA LEU A 170 3.83 21.09 8.41
C LEU A 170 2.73 20.04 8.51
N GLU A 171 1.94 20.06 9.57
CA GLU A 171 0.78 19.19 9.73
C GLU A 171 -0.28 19.41 8.62
N GLN A 172 -0.39 20.63 8.08
CA GLN A 172 -1.20 20.95 6.89
C GLN A 172 -0.44 20.71 5.57
N LEU A 173 0.85 21.05 5.53
CA LEU A 173 1.70 20.95 4.34
C LEU A 173 1.97 19.51 3.92
N CYS A 174 2.40 18.69 4.88
CA CYS A 174 2.84 17.32 4.72
C CYS A 174 1.76 16.38 5.27
N SER A 175 0.62 16.34 4.56
CA SER A 175 -0.54 15.51 4.87
C SER A 175 -0.69 14.34 3.89
N SER A 176 0.43 13.76 3.43
CA SER A 176 0.43 12.62 2.50
C SER A 176 -0.24 11.40 3.16
N PRO A 177 -1.19 10.72 2.48
CA PRO A 177 -1.78 9.48 2.99
C PRO A 177 -0.71 8.44 3.33
N GLY A 178 -0.88 7.75 4.46
CA GLY A 178 0.06 6.73 4.96
C GLY A 178 1.02 7.19 6.05
N PHE A 179 1.07 8.50 6.34
CA PHE A 179 1.93 9.04 7.40
C PHE A 179 1.15 9.93 8.38
N SER A 180 1.68 10.06 9.59
CA SER A 180 1.17 11.04 10.56
C SER A 180 1.35 12.46 10.02
N ALA A 181 0.35 13.32 10.23
CA ALA A 181 0.37 14.70 9.78
C ALA A 181 1.66 15.41 10.23
N GLY A 182 2.34 16.05 9.28
CA GLY A 182 3.65 16.67 9.52
C GLY A 182 4.84 15.76 9.21
N THR A 183 4.63 14.51 8.81
CA THR A 183 5.71 13.69 8.24
C THR A 183 5.92 14.06 6.78
N CYS A 184 6.98 14.82 6.52
CA CYS A 184 7.32 15.26 5.17
C CYS A 184 8.17 14.20 4.46
N THR A 185 7.72 13.76 3.29
CA THR A 185 8.53 12.96 2.36
C THR A 185 9.18 13.90 1.35
N ALA A 186 10.49 13.76 1.14
CA ALA A 186 11.26 14.56 0.20
C ALA A 186 12.09 13.68 -0.74
N ALA A 187 12.31 14.17 -1.96
CA ALA A 187 13.23 13.62 -2.94
C ALA A 187 14.32 14.66 -3.21
N MET A 188 15.58 14.25 -3.12
CA MET A 188 16.73 15.06 -3.53
C MET A 188 17.14 14.65 -4.93
N TYR A 189 17.53 15.62 -5.76
CA TYR A 189 17.92 15.39 -7.15
C TYR A 189 19.29 16.00 -7.42
N ASP A 190 20.08 15.28 -8.20
CA ASP A 190 21.29 15.77 -8.83
C ASP A 190 20.97 16.75 -9.98
N THR A 191 22.00 17.32 -10.61
CA THR A 191 21.83 18.24 -11.74
C THR A 191 21.16 17.60 -12.97
N ALA A 192 21.37 16.31 -13.26
CA ALA A 192 20.71 15.63 -14.38
C ALA A 192 19.24 15.25 -14.04
N CYS A 193 18.91 15.15 -12.74
CA CYS A 193 17.63 14.68 -12.20
C CYS A 193 17.35 13.18 -12.46
N ASP A 194 18.41 12.39 -12.63
CA ASP A 194 18.37 10.93 -12.80
C ASP A 194 18.45 10.22 -11.44
N CYS A 195 19.20 10.79 -10.49
CA CYS A 195 19.30 10.33 -9.12
C CYS A 195 18.22 11.00 -8.26
N CYS A 196 17.32 10.22 -7.67
CA CYS A 196 16.22 10.75 -6.85
C CYS A 196 16.09 10.10 -5.47
N PRO A 197 17.13 10.07 -4.62
CA PRO A 197 17.01 9.50 -3.28
C PRO A 197 15.86 10.13 -2.49
N THR A 198 15.01 9.26 -1.92
CA THR A 198 13.85 9.68 -1.13
C THR A 198 14.06 9.43 0.35
N SER A 199 13.55 10.33 1.19
CA SER A 199 13.69 10.26 2.64
C SER A 199 12.53 10.97 3.34
N ARG A 200 12.43 10.80 4.67
CA ARG A 200 11.34 11.32 5.48
C ARG A 200 11.85 12.02 6.72
N ALA A 201 11.17 13.08 7.12
CA ALA A 201 11.37 13.75 8.40
C ALA A 201 10.03 13.97 9.10
N SER A 202 9.96 13.66 10.39
CA SER A 202 8.78 13.84 11.24
C SER A 202 9.07 14.78 12.41
N LYS A 203 8.02 15.18 13.14
CA LYS A 203 8.15 16.02 14.35
C LYS A 203 8.84 15.31 15.52
N TYR A 204 8.67 13.99 15.57
CA TYR A 204 9.22 13.11 16.59
C TYR A 204 10.21 12.14 15.94
N PRO A 205 11.25 11.68 16.65
CA PRO A 205 12.10 10.60 16.17
C PRO A 205 11.27 9.32 15.95
N PRO A 206 11.68 8.42 15.05
CA PRO A 206 11.08 7.11 14.96
C PRO A 206 11.20 6.40 16.32
N PRO A 207 10.20 5.60 16.73
CA PRO A 207 10.31 4.82 17.95
C PRO A 207 11.54 3.90 17.86
N PRO A 208 12.29 3.70 18.95
CA PRO A 208 13.43 2.80 18.95
C PRO A 208 12.96 1.39 18.54
N PRO A 209 13.79 0.61 17.80
CA PRO A 209 13.45 -0.76 17.48
C PRO A 209 13.19 -1.54 18.77
N PRO A 210 12.19 -2.45 18.78
CA PRO A 210 11.94 -3.27 19.96
C PRO A 210 13.21 -4.06 20.32
N PRO A 211 13.53 -4.22 21.61
CA PRO A 211 14.69 -4.99 22.01
C PRO A 211 14.60 -6.41 21.43
N PRO A 212 15.72 -7.02 21.01
CA PRO A 212 15.72 -8.39 20.53
C PRO A 212 15.10 -9.31 21.59
N PRO A 213 14.29 -10.30 21.20
CA PRO A 213 13.65 -11.19 22.17
C PRO A 213 14.71 -11.88 23.01
N SER A 214 14.58 -11.78 24.34
CA SER A 214 15.45 -12.49 25.27
C SER A 214 15.49 -13.98 24.91
N PRO A 215 16.67 -14.63 24.89
CA PRO A 215 16.76 -16.04 24.56
C PRO A 215 15.89 -16.85 25.52
N SER A 216 15.00 -17.67 24.96
CA SER A 216 14.11 -18.54 25.74
C SER A 216 14.94 -19.38 26.71
N PRO A 217 14.54 -19.48 28.00
CA PRO A 217 15.22 -20.37 28.93
C PRO A 217 15.17 -21.81 28.41
N PRO A 218 16.22 -22.62 28.64
CA PRO A 218 16.23 -24.02 28.21
C PRO A 218 15.02 -24.76 28.82
N PRO A 219 14.35 -25.63 28.05
CA PRO A 219 13.16 -26.32 28.53
C PRO A 219 13.48 -27.18 29.74
N SER A 220 12.67 -27.04 30.80
CA SER A 220 12.73 -27.90 31.97
C SER A 220 12.62 -29.38 31.56
N PRO A 221 13.37 -30.29 32.18
CA PRO A 221 13.27 -31.72 31.86
C PRO A 221 11.83 -32.22 32.12
N PRO A 222 11.28 -33.08 31.25
CA PRO A 222 9.93 -33.57 31.41
C PRO A 222 9.78 -34.38 32.71
N PRO A 223 8.62 -34.30 33.39
CA PRO A 223 8.36 -35.12 34.57
C PRO A 223 8.41 -36.62 34.21
N PRO A 224 8.83 -37.49 35.14
CA PRO A 224 8.85 -38.93 34.91
C PRO A 224 7.44 -39.43 34.59
N PRO A 225 7.29 -40.37 33.63
CA PRO A 225 5.98 -40.85 33.21
C PRO A 225 5.26 -41.57 34.36
N SER A 226 3.98 -41.23 34.56
CA SER A 226 3.10 -41.92 35.48
C SER A 226 2.99 -43.42 35.13
N PRO A 227 2.89 -44.33 36.12
CA PRO A 227 2.71 -45.76 35.85
C PRO A 227 1.42 -46.00 35.06
N PRO A 228 1.42 -46.94 34.09
CA PRO A 228 0.23 -47.23 33.29
C PRO A 228 -0.89 -47.83 34.17
N PRO A 229 -2.17 -47.51 33.88
CA PRO A 229 -3.29 -48.10 34.59
C PRO A 229 -3.37 -49.63 34.33
N PRO A 230 -3.90 -50.41 35.28
CA PRO A 230 -4.06 -51.86 35.10
C PRO A 230 -5.02 -52.16 33.92
N PRO A 231 -4.75 -53.22 33.14
CA PRO A 231 -5.57 -53.55 31.98
C PRO A 231 -7.00 -53.99 32.40
N PRO A 232 -8.04 -53.63 31.64
CA PRO A 232 -9.40 -54.09 31.90
C PRO A 232 -9.54 -55.61 31.66
N PRO A 233 -10.48 -56.28 32.35
CA PRO A 233 -10.72 -57.71 32.15
C PRO A 233 -11.21 -58.01 30.72
N PRO A 234 -10.83 -59.16 30.14
CA PRO A 234 -11.19 -59.52 28.77
C PRO A 234 -12.71 -59.78 28.63
N PRO A 235 -13.34 -59.37 27.51
CA PRO A 235 -14.74 -59.67 27.24
C PRO A 235 -14.94 -61.17 26.92
N PRO A 236 -16.14 -61.73 27.17
CA PRO A 236 -16.45 -63.11 26.82
C PRO A 236 -16.46 -63.32 25.29
N PRO A 237 -16.11 -64.53 24.81
CA PRO A 237 -16.01 -64.80 23.38
C PRO A 237 -17.38 -64.83 22.69
N SER A 238 -17.48 -64.13 21.55
CA SER A 238 -18.65 -64.16 20.65
C SER A 238 -18.79 -65.52 19.95
N PRO A 239 -20.02 -65.99 19.66
CA PRO A 239 -20.23 -67.19 18.86
C PRO A 239 -19.79 -66.98 17.39
N PRO A 240 -19.32 -68.04 16.69
CA PRO A 240 -18.88 -67.93 15.30
C PRO A 240 -20.07 -67.73 14.33
N PRO A 241 -19.89 -66.93 13.25
CA PRO A 241 -20.91 -66.75 12.22
C PRO A 241 -21.05 -67.98 11.30
N PRO A 242 -22.24 -68.22 10.71
CA PRO A 242 -22.46 -69.30 9.76
C PRO A 242 -21.74 -69.02 8.41
N PRO A 243 -21.30 -70.06 7.68
CA PRO A 243 -20.61 -69.91 6.40
C PRO A 243 -21.56 -69.48 5.26
N PRO A 244 -21.10 -68.65 4.30
CA PRO A 244 -21.88 -68.27 3.13
C PRO A 244 -21.97 -69.41 2.09
N PRO A 245 -23.05 -69.47 1.28
CA PRO A 245 -23.20 -70.46 0.22
C PRO A 245 -22.27 -70.20 -0.98
N PRO A 246 -21.86 -71.25 -1.72
CA PRO A 246 -20.96 -71.12 -2.86
C PRO A 246 -21.66 -70.55 -4.11
N PRO A 247 -20.98 -69.70 -4.91
CA PRO A 247 -21.51 -69.21 -6.18
C PRO A 247 -21.47 -70.28 -7.30
N PRO A 248 -22.42 -70.25 -8.26
CA PRO A 248 -22.45 -71.20 -9.38
C PRO A 248 -21.36 -70.90 -10.44
N PRO A 249 -20.87 -71.91 -11.18
CA PRO A 249 -19.85 -71.74 -12.20
C PRO A 249 -20.40 -71.05 -13.46
N SER A 250 -19.62 -70.12 -14.02
CA SER A 250 -19.91 -69.47 -15.30
C SER A 250 -19.17 -70.17 -16.46
N PRO A 251 -19.75 -70.22 -17.68
CA PRO A 251 -19.18 -70.96 -18.81
C PRO A 251 -17.93 -70.28 -19.41
N PRO A 252 -17.05 -71.04 -20.10
CA PRO A 252 -15.81 -70.52 -20.65
C PRO A 252 -16.03 -69.66 -21.91
N PRO A 253 -15.33 -68.51 -22.05
CA PRO A 253 -15.32 -67.73 -23.29
C PRO A 253 -14.45 -68.40 -24.37
N PRO A 254 -14.76 -68.20 -25.67
CA PRO A 254 -13.99 -68.73 -26.78
C PRO A 254 -12.60 -68.05 -26.92
N PRO A 255 -11.60 -68.73 -27.51
CA PRO A 255 -10.25 -68.19 -27.63
C PRO A 255 -10.20 -67.01 -28.62
N SER A 256 -9.69 -65.88 -28.14
CA SER A 256 -9.35 -64.72 -28.98
C SER A 256 -7.94 -64.86 -29.56
N PRO A 257 -7.66 -64.31 -30.76
CA PRO A 257 -6.39 -64.51 -31.47
C PRO A 257 -5.20 -63.86 -30.75
N PRO A 258 -3.96 -64.33 -31.02
CA PRO A 258 -2.77 -63.77 -30.40
C PRO A 258 -2.53 -62.32 -30.84
N PRO A 259 -2.12 -61.42 -29.92
CA PRO A 259 -1.69 -60.08 -30.30
C PRO A 259 -0.40 -60.14 -31.11
N PRO A 260 -0.18 -59.22 -32.07
CA PRO A 260 1.07 -59.14 -32.82
C PRO A 260 2.24 -58.78 -31.90
N SER A 261 3.41 -59.35 -32.20
CA SER A 261 4.64 -59.12 -31.47
C SER A 261 4.97 -57.63 -31.36
N PRO A 262 5.45 -57.12 -30.20
CA PRO A 262 5.97 -55.77 -30.13
C PRO A 262 7.18 -55.63 -31.07
N PRO A 263 7.32 -54.50 -31.77
CA PRO A 263 8.53 -54.24 -32.55
C PRO A 263 9.74 -54.17 -31.60
N LEU A 264 10.88 -54.66 -32.08
CA LEU A 264 12.16 -54.57 -31.38
C LEU A 264 12.45 -53.11 -30.97
N PRO A 265 13.01 -52.86 -29.77
CA PRO A 265 13.50 -51.54 -29.46
C PRO A 265 14.57 -51.15 -30.49
N PRO A 266 14.55 -49.92 -31.02
CA PRO A 266 15.61 -49.47 -31.93
C PRO A 266 16.96 -49.52 -31.20
N PRO A 267 18.07 -49.79 -31.91
CA PRO A 267 19.38 -49.85 -31.30
C PRO A 267 19.68 -48.53 -30.57
N SER A 268 20.22 -48.64 -29.36
CA SER A 268 20.66 -47.51 -28.55
C SER A 268 21.67 -46.69 -29.35
N ILE A 269 21.22 -45.58 -29.94
CA ILE A 269 22.11 -44.57 -30.52
C ILE A 269 22.95 -44.06 -29.35
N PRO A 270 24.29 -44.23 -29.34
CA PRO A 270 25.11 -43.58 -28.34
C PRO A 270 24.92 -42.08 -28.51
N SER A 271 24.49 -41.41 -27.43
CA SER A 271 24.28 -39.96 -27.42
C SER A 271 25.48 -39.28 -28.06
N PRO A 272 25.33 -38.59 -29.21
CA PRO A 272 26.42 -37.81 -29.75
C PRO A 272 26.81 -36.77 -28.70
N PRO A 273 28.10 -36.41 -28.59
CA PRO A 273 28.48 -35.22 -27.84
C PRO A 273 27.93 -34.01 -28.61
N PHE A 274 26.68 -33.64 -28.33
CA PHE A 274 26.05 -32.41 -28.80
C PHE A 274 26.71 -31.23 -28.09
N ALA A 275 27.94 -30.92 -28.49
CA ALA A 275 28.61 -29.65 -28.23
C ALA A 275 28.02 -28.52 -29.10
N PHE A 276 26.69 -28.48 -29.21
CA PHE A 276 25.95 -27.34 -29.70
C PHE A 276 25.70 -26.45 -28.49
N GLY A 277 26.17 -25.20 -28.55
CA GLY A 277 26.29 -24.32 -27.39
C GLY A 277 25.00 -24.15 -26.60
N PHE A 278 24.85 -24.93 -25.53
CA PHE A 278 23.78 -24.81 -24.57
C PHE A 278 23.99 -23.48 -23.84
N ARG A 279 23.25 -22.44 -24.26
CA ARG A 279 23.27 -21.16 -23.56
C ARG A 279 22.62 -21.38 -22.20
N PRO A 280 23.35 -21.20 -21.08
CA PRO A 280 22.77 -21.38 -19.76
C PRO A 280 21.63 -20.37 -19.56
N PHE A 281 20.68 -20.70 -18.70
CA PHE A 281 19.48 -19.89 -18.48
C PHE A 281 19.05 -19.95 -17.02
N CYS A 282 18.25 -18.95 -16.65
CA CYS A 282 17.69 -18.74 -15.33
C CYS A 282 16.17 -18.64 -15.49
N ASP A 283 15.44 -19.67 -15.05
CA ASP A 283 13.97 -19.68 -15.04
C ASP A 283 13.50 -19.08 -13.72
N VAL A 284 12.87 -17.90 -13.80
CA VAL A 284 12.51 -17.08 -12.63
C VAL A 284 11.00 -17.06 -12.45
N CYS A 285 10.54 -17.23 -11.22
CA CYS A 285 9.15 -17.08 -10.80
C CYS A 285 9.04 -16.04 -9.67
N ILE A 286 8.11 -15.10 -9.84
CA ILE A 286 7.74 -14.09 -8.85
C ILE A 286 6.32 -14.39 -8.38
N LYS A 287 6.16 -14.56 -7.08
CA LYS A 287 4.94 -15.03 -6.42
C LYS A 287 4.49 -14.00 -5.39
N ALA A 288 3.37 -13.33 -5.66
CA ALA A 288 2.66 -12.54 -4.67
C ALA A 288 1.69 -13.45 -3.90
N GLN A 289 1.99 -13.69 -2.62
CA GLN A 289 1.24 -14.58 -1.74
C GLN A 289 0.53 -13.82 -0.62
N LEU A 290 -0.77 -14.10 -0.46
CA LEU A 290 -1.56 -13.77 0.73
C LEU A 290 -1.38 -14.87 1.77
N LEU A 291 -0.97 -14.47 2.97
CA LEU A 291 -1.04 -15.28 4.19
C LEU A 291 -2.14 -14.70 5.08
N ALA A 292 -3.21 -15.47 5.27
CA ALA A 292 -4.35 -15.07 6.08
C ALA A 292 -4.02 -15.09 7.59
N PRO A 293 -4.62 -14.21 8.40
CA PRO A 293 -4.52 -14.28 9.85
C PRO A 293 -5.23 -15.51 10.40
N PHE A 294 -4.91 -15.88 11.64
CA PHE A 294 -5.68 -16.85 12.40
C PHE A 294 -6.33 -16.18 13.62
N PRO A 295 -7.68 -16.20 13.76
CA PRO A 295 -8.67 -16.69 12.79
C PRO A 295 -8.89 -15.73 11.61
N ASP A 296 -9.22 -16.26 10.43
CA ASP A 296 -9.57 -15.48 9.23
C ASP A 296 -11.03 -14.99 9.31
N VAL A 297 -11.29 -13.98 10.14
CA VAL A 297 -12.64 -13.45 10.41
C VAL A 297 -13.25 -12.65 9.26
N ARG A 298 -12.42 -12.16 8.34
CA ARG A 298 -12.82 -11.37 7.17
C ARG A 298 -12.06 -11.89 5.95
N PRO A 299 -12.47 -13.06 5.41
CA PRO A 299 -11.75 -13.70 4.30
C PRO A 299 -11.61 -12.78 3.09
N PHE A 300 -10.37 -12.39 2.79
CA PHE A 300 -10.00 -11.73 1.55
C PHE A 300 -9.28 -12.72 0.64
N ARG A 301 -9.66 -12.72 -0.64
CA ARG A 301 -9.11 -13.59 -1.68
C ARG A 301 -8.92 -12.76 -2.95
N TYR A 302 -7.87 -13.04 -3.71
CA TYR A 302 -7.72 -12.42 -5.02
C TYR A 302 -8.86 -12.85 -5.95
N SER A 303 -9.58 -11.88 -6.49
CA SER A 303 -10.42 -12.12 -7.67
C SER A 303 -9.55 -12.38 -8.90
N SER A 304 -10.12 -12.96 -9.95
CA SER A 304 -9.42 -13.11 -11.24
C SER A 304 -8.87 -11.77 -11.73
N THR A 305 -9.69 -10.72 -11.72
CA THR A 305 -9.28 -9.35 -12.11
C THR A 305 -8.14 -8.80 -11.27
N MET A 306 -8.16 -9.01 -9.94
CA MET A 306 -7.05 -8.59 -9.05
C MET A 306 -5.78 -9.37 -9.37
N CYS A 307 -5.88 -10.69 -9.55
CA CYS A 307 -4.73 -11.53 -9.85
C CYS A 307 -4.09 -11.18 -11.19
N SER A 308 -4.88 -11.04 -12.27
CA SER A 308 -4.36 -10.63 -13.59
C SER A 308 -3.74 -9.23 -13.53
N ALA A 309 -4.28 -8.29 -12.76
CA ALA A 309 -3.70 -6.96 -12.59
C ALA A 309 -2.36 -6.97 -11.82
N ILE A 310 -2.24 -7.80 -10.78
CA ILE A 310 -0.97 -8.03 -10.06
C ILE A 310 0.05 -8.68 -11.00
N GLN A 311 -0.34 -9.73 -11.72
CA GLN A 311 0.51 -10.42 -12.69
C GLN A 311 0.99 -9.47 -13.80
N GLN A 312 0.11 -8.63 -14.36
CA GLN A 312 0.49 -7.66 -15.39
C GLN A 312 1.50 -6.64 -14.87
N LYS A 313 1.27 -6.05 -13.68
CA LYS A 313 2.23 -5.12 -13.05
C LYS A 313 3.60 -5.77 -12.82
N ILE A 314 3.63 -7.02 -12.35
CA ILE A 314 4.88 -7.77 -12.20
C ILE A 314 5.56 -7.95 -13.56
N ALA A 315 4.85 -8.49 -14.55
CA ALA A 315 5.36 -8.75 -15.90
C ALA A 315 5.92 -7.49 -16.58
N ASP A 316 5.17 -6.38 -16.56
CA ASP A 316 5.59 -5.12 -17.20
C ASP A 316 6.89 -4.58 -16.60
N SER A 317 6.96 -4.52 -15.26
CA SER A 317 8.14 -3.98 -14.56
C SER A 317 9.40 -4.84 -14.72
N ILE A 318 9.30 -6.18 -14.73
CA ILE A 318 10.48 -7.02 -14.95
C ILE A 318 10.88 -7.06 -16.43
N ASN A 319 9.94 -7.03 -17.38
CA ASN A 319 10.28 -6.95 -18.80
C ASN A 319 10.90 -5.58 -19.16
N ALA A 320 10.54 -4.51 -18.46
CA ALA A 320 11.16 -3.18 -18.65
C ALA A 320 12.68 -3.18 -18.37
N LEU A 321 13.20 -4.10 -17.55
CA LEU A 321 14.64 -4.23 -17.30
C LEU A 321 15.44 -4.67 -18.55
N GLU A 322 14.80 -5.22 -19.58
CA GLU A 322 15.44 -5.50 -20.88
C GLU A 322 15.78 -4.21 -21.64
N GLN A 323 15.06 -3.11 -21.37
CA GLN A 323 15.24 -1.83 -22.06
C GLN A 323 16.37 -0.98 -21.48
N ASP A 324 16.91 -1.33 -20.30
CA ASP A 324 18.06 -0.64 -19.72
C ASP A 324 19.37 -1.17 -20.35
N PRO A 325 20.09 -0.35 -21.16
CA PRO A 325 21.32 -0.78 -21.81
C PRO A 325 22.45 -1.06 -20.82
N ASN A 326 22.37 -0.55 -19.58
CA ASN A 326 23.33 -0.83 -18.52
C ASN A 326 23.09 -2.20 -17.88
N LEU A 327 21.87 -2.75 -17.97
CA LEU A 327 21.54 -4.06 -17.39
C LEU A 327 21.95 -5.22 -18.30
N GLY A 328 21.71 -5.12 -19.61
CA GLY A 328 22.17 -6.12 -20.58
C GLY A 328 21.55 -7.51 -20.40
N PHE A 329 20.39 -7.59 -19.76
CA PHE A 329 19.60 -8.82 -19.68
C PHE A 329 19.03 -9.17 -21.06
N VAL A 330 18.92 -10.47 -21.38
CA VAL A 330 18.33 -10.95 -22.63
C VAL A 330 17.33 -12.04 -22.30
N TYR A 331 16.07 -11.82 -22.68
CA TYR A 331 14.97 -12.67 -22.25
C TYR A 331 14.83 -13.86 -23.21
N ARG A 332 14.89 -15.07 -22.66
CA ARG A 332 14.61 -16.32 -23.37
C ARG A 332 13.10 -16.57 -23.45
N ILE A 333 12.38 -16.24 -22.38
CA ILE A 333 10.91 -16.23 -22.31
C ILE A 333 10.54 -14.95 -21.54
N PRO A 334 9.85 -13.98 -22.16
CA PRO A 334 9.39 -12.78 -21.45
C PRO A 334 8.35 -13.17 -20.40
N PHE A 335 8.26 -12.38 -19.33
CA PHE A 335 7.30 -12.60 -18.27
C PHE A 335 5.91 -12.19 -18.77
N ALA A 336 4.90 -13.01 -18.51
CA ALA A 336 3.53 -12.75 -18.94
C ALA A 336 2.51 -13.25 -17.90
N PRO A 337 1.33 -12.59 -17.79
CA PRO A 337 0.23 -13.12 -17.00
C PRO A 337 -0.18 -14.52 -17.44
N ASN A 338 -0.68 -15.30 -16.49
CA ASN A 338 -1.12 -16.67 -16.72
C ASN A 338 -2.18 -17.05 -15.70
N ASP A 339 -3.44 -17.15 -16.14
CA ASP A 339 -4.58 -17.44 -15.28
C ASP A 339 -4.47 -18.82 -14.58
N THR A 340 -3.75 -19.79 -15.16
CA THR A 340 -3.50 -21.09 -14.50
C THR A 340 -2.55 -21.00 -13.31
N ARG A 341 -1.83 -19.88 -13.19
CA ARG A 341 -0.94 -19.52 -12.07
C ARG A 341 -1.57 -18.46 -11.15
N CYS A 342 -2.87 -18.22 -11.30
CA CYS A 342 -3.70 -17.46 -10.38
C CYS A 342 -4.48 -18.40 -9.46
N THR A 343 -4.44 -18.10 -8.16
CA THR A 343 -5.29 -18.74 -7.15
C THR A 343 -5.85 -17.68 -6.21
N GLU A 344 -6.83 -18.05 -5.38
CA GLU A 344 -7.44 -17.16 -4.40
C GLU A 344 -6.43 -16.52 -3.40
N THR A 345 -5.24 -17.09 -3.23
CA THR A 345 -4.20 -16.61 -2.30
C THR A 345 -2.85 -16.34 -2.94
N GLN A 346 -2.67 -16.61 -4.24
CA GLN A 346 -1.37 -16.45 -4.91
C GLN A 346 -1.54 -15.98 -6.36
N ALA A 347 -0.74 -14.98 -6.74
CA ALA A 347 -0.54 -14.55 -8.12
C ALA A 347 0.92 -14.80 -8.50
N VAL A 348 1.17 -15.71 -9.46
CA VAL A 348 2.54 -16.08 -9.86
C VAL A 348 2.79 -15.74 -11.33
N VAL A 349 3.90 -15.06 -11.61
CA VAL A 349 4.41 -14.75 -12.95
C VAL A 349 5.77 -15.40 -13.10
N CYS A 350 6.05 -16.02 -14.26
CA CYS A 350 7.37 -16.58 -14.52
C CYS A 350 7.87 -16.22 -15.91
N GLY A 351 9.19 -16.23 -16.07
CA GLY A 351 9.93 -15.96 -17.30
C GLY A 351 11.28 -16.68 -17.27
N SER A 352 12.09 -16.48 -18.30
CA SER A 352 13.39 -17.14 -18.47
C SER A 352 14.38 -16.16 -19.06
N LEU A 353 15.57 -16.03 -18.46
CA LEU A 353 16.64 -15.15 -18.94
C LEU A 353 17.85 -15.99 -19.38
N TYR A 354 18.53 -15.57 -20.45
CA TYR A 354 19.83 -16.16 -20.80
C TYR A 354 20.92 -15.71 -19.82
N GLN A 355 21.72 -16.65 -19.34
CA GLN A 355 22.91 -16.40 -18.53
C GLN A 355 24.15 -16.25 -19.44
N PRO A 356 25.08 -15.34 -19.14
CA PRO A 356 26.38 -15.27 -19.81
C PRO A 356 27.29 -16.40 -19.33
N VAL A 357 27.91 -17.12 -20.27
CA VAL A 357 28.78 -18.28 -19.99
C VAL A 357 30.04 -17.91 -19.19
N ASN A 358 30.54 -16.69 -19.35
CA ASN A 358 31.82 -16.24 -18.81
C ASN A 358 31.70 -15.36 -17.55
N ASP A 359 30.48 -15.01 -17.13
CA ASP A 359 30.23 -14.01 -16.08
C ASP A 359 28.95 -14.31 -15.28
N THR A 360 28.75 -15.58 -14.93
CA THR A 360 27.53 -16.08 -14.29
C THR A 360 27.28 -15.44 -12.93
N ASP A 361 28.32 -15.19 -12.14
CA ASP A 361 28.17 -14.67 -10.77
C ASP A 361 27.77 -13.18 -10.75
N ALA A 362 28.39 -12.34 -11.58
CA ALA A 362 27.97 -10.94 -11.70
C ALA A 362 26.56 -10.83 -12.31
N PHE A 363 26.19 -11.71 -13.24
CA PHE A 363 24.81 -11.82 -13.71
C PHE A 363 23.83 -12.14 -12.57
N LYS A 364 24.12 -13.15 -11.73
CA LYS A 364 23.26 -13.53 -10.60
C LYS A 364 23.11 -12.40 -9.58
N GLU A 365 24.21 -11.72 -9.24
CA GLU A 365 24.19 -10.57 -8.33
C GLU A 365 23.36 -9.41 -8.91
N LYS A 366 23.57 -9.08 -10.20
CA LYS A 366 22.86 -8.01 -10.89
C LYS A 366 21.36 -8.29 -10.99
N LEU A 367 20.99 -9.50 -11.39
CA LEU A 367 19.60 -9.95 -11.44
C LEU A 367 18.94 -9.84 -10.06
N SER A 368 19.61 -10.34 -9.02
CA SER A 368 19.11 -10.25 -7.64
C SER A 368 18.85 -8.81 -7.21
N ARG A 369 19.77 -7.87 -7.49
CA ARG A 369 19.59 -6.44 -7.18
C ARG A 369 18.43 -5.82 -7.96
N SER A 370 18.44 -5.92 -9.30
CA SER A 370 17.41 -5.29 -10.15
C SER A 370 16.00 -5.81 -9.86
N VAL A 371 15.86 -7.09 -9.51
CA VAL A 371 14.58 -7.70 -9.12
C VAL A 371 14.19 -7.27 -7.69
N SER A 372 15.14 -7.20 -6.75
CA SER A 372 14.88 -6.72 -5.38
C SER A 372 14.36 -5.29 -5.34
N ASP A 373 14.89 -4.40 -6.18
CA ASP A 373 14.48 -2.99 -6.25
C ASP A 373 13.00 -2.82 -6.69
N GLN A 374 12.45 -3.78 -7.44
CA GLN A 374 11.03 -3.78 -7.85
C GLN A 374 10.08 -4.33 -6.77
N VAL A 375 10.58 -5.00 -5.73
CA VAL A 375 9.71 -5.74 -4.78
C VAL A 375 8.73 -4.83 -4.04
N LEU A 376 9.12 -3.59 -3.72
CA LEU A 376 8.22 -2.63 -3.07
C LEU A 376 7.06 -2.20 -3.99
N PHE A 377 7.28 -2.13 -5.30
CA PHE A 377 6.23 -1.86 -6.29
C PHE A 377 5.29 -3.06 -6.46
N TRP A 378 5.81 -4.29 -6.35
CA TRP A 378 4.98 -5.51 -6.35
C TRP A 378 4.17 -5.68 -5.06
N LEU A 379 4.71 -5.27 -3.90
CA LEU A 379 3.97 -5.20 -2.65
C LEU A 379 2.84 -4.15 -2.72
N ASP A 380 3.09 -2.97 -3.30
CA ASP A 380 2.04 -1.96 -3.57
C ASP A 380 0.94 -2.54 -4.48
N ALA A 381 1.32 -3.18 -5.59
CA ALA A 381 0.40 -3.85 -6.51
C ALA A 381 -0.49 -4.91 -5.81
N ALA A 382 0.10 -5.70 -4.92
CA ALA A 382 -0.58 -6.77 -4.19
C ALA A 382 -1.38 -6.31 -2.96
N THR A 383 -1.15 -5.07 -2.47
CA THR A 383 -1.85 -4.50 -1.29
C THR A 383 -2.87 -3.42 -1.63
N GLY A 384 -2.80 -2.83 -2.83
CA GLY A 384 -3.79 -1.90 -3.37
C GLY A 384 -3.50 -0.41 -3.15
N ALA A 385 -2.52 -0.04 -2.31
CA ALA A 385 -1.99 1.33 -2.18
C ALA A 385 -0.67 1.41 -1.39
N ALA A 386 0.18 2.38 -1.72
CA ALA A 386 1.64 2.40 -1.49
C ALA A 386 2.13 2.66 -0.04
N SER A 387 1.45 2.14 0.99
CA SER A 387 1.92 1.99 2.39
C SER A 387 0.82 1.57 3.35
N ILE A 388 -0.45 1.66 2.93
CA ILE A 388 -1.62 1.34 3.74
C ILE A 388 -2.24 0.07 3.17
N CYS A 389 -2.15 -1.04 3.91
CA CYS A 389 -2.97 -2.19 3.58
C CYS A 389 -4.45 -1.81 3.71
N SER A 390 -5.19 -2.00 2.62
CA SER A 390 -6.64 -1.77 2.57
C SER A 390 -7.38 -2.60 3.65
N PRO A 391 -8.55 -2.19 4.16
CA PRO A 391 -9.20 -2.86 5.29
C PRO A 391 -9.58 -4.33 5.06
N GLU A 392 -9.66 -4.76 3.80
CA GLU A 392 -9.78 -6.16 3.38
C GLU A 392 -8.59 -7.02 3.81
N LEU A 393 -7.39 -6.45 3.84
CA LEU A 393 -6.16 -7.13 4.22
C LEU A 393 -5.88 -7.02 5.73
N ASP A 394 -6.86 -6.64 6.55
CA ASP A 394 -6.64 -6.44 7.99
C ASP A 394 -6.21 -7.73 8.70
N GLY A 395 -4.99 -7.74 9.26
CA GLY A 395 -4.35 -8.91 9.86
C GLY A 395 -3.58 -9.81 8.88
N TYR A 396 -3.72 -9.62 7.56
CA TYR A 396 -3.00 -10.42 6.56
C TYR A 396 -1.49 -10.10 6.54
N GLN A 397 -0.69 -11.04 6.07
CA GLN A 397 0.68 -10.77 5.61
C GLN A 397 0.72 -10.99 4.10
N VAL A 398 1.20 -9.99 3.37
CA VAL A 398 1.41 -10.10 1.91
C VAL A 398 2.90 -10.25 1.67
N THR A 399 3.29 -11.33 1.00
CA THR A 399 4.69 -11.66 0.72
C THR A 399 4.90 -11.67 -0.79
N ILE A 400 5.96 -11.01 -1.25
CA ILE A 400 6.54 -11.28 -2.55
C ILE A 400 7.70 -12.25 -2.34
N GLU A 401 7.64 -13.38 -3.02
CA GLU A 401 8.67 -14.40 -3.06
C GLU A 401 9.22 -14.47 -4.49
N ILE A 402 10.54 -14.41 -4.61
CA ILE A 402 11.26 -14.54 -5.87
C ILE A 402 12.07 -15.82 -5.79
N THR A 403 11.87 -16.71 -6.74
CA THR A 403 12.68 -17.91 -6.95
C THR A 403 13.22 -17.91 -8.36
N GLY A 404 14.41 -18.45 -8.54
CA GLY A 404 15.04 -18.59 -9.84
C GLY A 404 15.96 -19.79 -9.86
N ASP A 405 15.70 -20.72 -10.76
CA ASP A 405 16.44 -21.96 -10.95
C ASP A 405 17.32 -21.84 -12.21
N ASP A 406 18.60 -22.18 -12.09
CA ASP A 406 19.52 -22.20 -13.22
C ASP A 406 19.55 -23.55 -13.94
N SER A 407 20.05 -23.54 -15.18
CA SER A 407 20.11 -24.73 -16.04
C SER A 407 20.99 -25.87 -15.51
N ASN A 408 21.73 -25.67 -14.41
CA ASN A 408 22.53 -26.71 -13.74
C ASN A 408 21.85 -27.27 -12.47
N GLY A 409 20.63 -26.80 -12.15
CA GLY A 409 19.89 -27.18 -10.93
C GLY A 409 20.33 -26.43 -9.67
N GLY A 410 21.10 -25.34 -9.82
CA GLY A 410 21.36 -24.38 -8.75
C GLY A 410 20.33 -23.23 -8.76
N SER A 411 20.41 -22.32 -7.79
CA SER A 411 19.61 -21.08 -7.83
C SER A 411 20.37 -19.94 -8.50
N CYS A 412 19.67 -19.14 -9.31
CA CYS A 412 20.19 -17.91 -9.94
C CYS A 412 19.68 -16.62 -9.31
N VAL A 413 18.53 -16.65 -8.62
CA VAL A 413 18.02 -15.54 -7.82
C VAL A 413 17.08 -16.09 -6.75
N GLN A 414 17.19 -15.57 -5.53
CA GLN A 414 16.27 -15.86 -4.44
C GLN A 414 16.15 -14.63 -3.55
N ASP A 415 14.94 -14.11 -3.37
CA ASP A 415 14.66 -13.07 -2.39
C ASP A 415 13.22 -13.15 -1.88
N SER A 416 12.96 -12.58 -0.71
CA SER A 416 11.60 -12.45 -0.20
C SER A 416 11.43 -11.19 0.65
N ARG A 417 10.30 -10.50 0.47
CA ARG A 417 9.87 -9.40 1.35
C ARG A 417 8.40 -9.58 1.68
N SER A 418 8.04 -9.20 2.90
CA SER A 418 6.67 -9.21 3.37
C SER A 418 6.28 -7.86 3.96
N ILE A 419 5.00 -7.53 3.84
CA ILE A 419 4.34 -6.49 4.62
C ILE A 419 3.24 -7.12 5.48
N ALA A 420 3.24 -6.80 6.77
CA ALA A 420 2.22 -7.23 7.71
C ALA A 420 1.16 -6.13 7.84
N CYS A 421 -0.08 -6.45 7.45
CA CYS A 421 -1.20 -5.53 7.39
C CYS A 421 -1.91 -5.40 8.74
N THR A 422 -1.13 -5.18 9.79
CA THR A 422 -1.60 -5.12 11.18
C THR A 422 -2.16 -3.75 11.56
N LEU A 423 -2.95 -3.72 12.63
CA LEU A 423 -3.44 -2.49 13.23
C LEU A 423 -2.25 -1.70 13.82
N PRO A 424 -2.02 -0.43 13.42
CA PRO A 424 -1.05 0.42 14.10
C PRO A 424 -1.54 0.70 15.53
N PRO A 425 -0.64 1.01 16.48
CA PRO A 425 -1.04 1.40 17.83
C PRO A 425 -1.94 2.64 17.79
N VAL A 426 -3.23 2.46 18.11
CA VAL A 426 -4.20 3.55 18.27
C VAL A 426 -4.59 3.67 19.75
N PRO A 427 -4.77 4.88 20.30
CA PRO A 427 -5.12 5.10 21.71
C PRO A 427 -6.61 4.86 21.97
N TYR A 428 -7.13 3.75 21.48
CA TYR A 428 -8.54 3.39 21.38
C TYR A 428 -8.68 1.86 21.22
N PRO A 429 -9.74 1.21 21.74
CA PRO A 429 -10.72 1.76 22.67
C PRO A 429 -10.11 1.97 24.06
N ASN A 430 -10.56 2.98 24.79
CA ASN A 430 -10.03 3.33 26.12
C ASN A 430 -10.71 2.49 27.22
N CYS A 431 -10.53 1.16 27.17
CA CYS A 431 -11.10 0.21 28.12
C CYS A 431 -10.34 -1.13 28.14
N THR A 432 -10.40 -1.83 29.29
CA THR A 432 -9.83 -3.16 29.47
C THR A 432 -10.80 -4.24 28.97
N CYS A 433 -10.53 -4.79 27.79
CA CYS A 433 -11.33 -5.83 27.15
C CYS A 433 -10.49 -6.58 26.09
N ASP A 434 -10.93 -7.77 25.67
CA ASP A 434 -10.22 -8.57 24.66
C ASP A 434 -10.48 -8.01 23.26
N MET A 435 -9.44 -7.38 22.68
CA MET A 435 -9.47 -6.72 21.38
C MET A 435 -9.17 -7.65 20.19
N ARG A 436 -8.88 -8.93 20.44
CA ARG A 436 -8.51 -9.87 19.37
C ARG A 436 -9.73 -10.17 18.50
N GLN A 437 -9.57 -10.13 17.18
CA GLN A 437 -10.63 -10.52 16.26
C GLN A 437 -10.96 -12.02 16.44
N GLY A 438 -12.25 -12.37 16.36
CA GLY A 438 -12.73 -13.75 16.49
C GLY A 438 -12.99 -14.24 17.92
N VAL A 439 -12.86 -13.39 18.95
CA VAL A 439 -13.25 -13.74 20.34
C VAL A 439 -14.75 -13.64 20.59
N MET A 440 -15.48 -12.94 19.71
CA MET A 440 -16.94 -12.83 19.70
C MET A 440 -17.44 -12.81 18.24
N PRO A 441 -18.69 -13.22 17.96
CA PRO A 441 -19.17 -13.47 16.59
C PRO A 441 -19.41 -12.22 15.76
N PHE A 442 -19.57 -11.04 16.36
CA PHE A 442 -19.99 -9.85 15.61
C PHE A 442 -18.81 -9.19 14.89
N VAL A 443 -18.86 -9.20 13.55
CA VAL A 443 -17.83 -8.66 12.67
C VAL A 443 -18.33 -7.38 12.00
N VAL A 444 -17.48 -6.35 11.95
CA VAL A 444 -17.74 -5.11 11.20
C VAL A 444 -17.11 -5.23 9.81
N GLY A 445 -17.89 -4.94 8.77
CA GLY A 445 -17.45 -5.03 7.39
C GLY A 445 -16.30 -4.06 7.05
N THR A 446 -15.48 -4.47 6.09
CA THR A 446 -14.29 -3.73 5.61
C THR A 446 -14.65 -2.40 4.93
N ARG A 447 -15.90 -2.27 4.46
CA ARG A 447 -16.42 -1.06 3.81
C ARG A 447 -17.71 -0.56 4.44
N TYR A 448 -17.81 0.76 4.60
CA TYR A 448 -19.05 1.47 4.87
C TYR A 448 -19.49 2.28 3.64
N PHE A 449 -20.79 2.55 3.50
CA PHE A 449 -21.34 3.28 2.36
C PHE A 449 -22.34 4.34 2.81
N ALA A 450 -22.51 5.38 1.98
CA ALA A 450 -23.50 6.42 2.22
C ALA A 450 -24.88 6.02 1.68
N GLN A 451 -25.94 6.42 2.37
CA GLN A 451 -27.32 6.33 1.90
C GLN A 451 -28.15 7.55 2.37
N PRO A 452 -29.30 7.86 1.74
CA PRO A 452 -30.25 8.83 2.26
C PRO A 452 -30.72 8.46 3.67
N SER A 453 -30.91 9.44 4.54
CA SER A 453 -31.35 9.21 5.92
C SER A 453 -32.75 8.56 5.98
N PHE A 454 -32.93 7.64 6.93
CA PHE A 454 -34.22 6.98 7.20
C PHE A 454 -35.34 7.96 7.56
N LYS A 455 -34.96 9.06 8.22
CA LYS A 455 -35.84 10.20 8.44
C LYS A 455 -35.60 11.21 7.32
N ALA A 456 -36.67 11.81 6.81
CA ALA A 456 -36.62 12.85 5.79
C ALA A 456 -36.11 14.21 6.33
N ASP A 457 -35.02 14.18 7.11
CA ASP A 457 -34.31 15.34 7.63
C ASP A 457 -33.36 15.87 6.55
N PHE A 458 -33.85 16.85 5.78
CA PHE A 458 -33.08 17.54 4.75
C PHE A 458 -31.75 18.08 5.31
N GLY A 459 -30.62 17.61 4.74
CA GLY A 459 -29.28 18.01 5.16
C GLY A 459 -28.53 17.03 6.05
N THR A 460 -28.96 15.76 6.12
CA THR A 460 -28.18 14.66 6.72
C THR A 460 -27.90 13.54 5.72
N THR A 461 -26.81 12.80 5.97
CA THR A 461 -26.42 11.58 5.24
C THR A 461 -26.20 10.46 6.25
N GLU A 462 -26.65 9.25 5.94
CA GLU A 462 -26.37 8.06 6.74
C GLU A 462 -25.15 7.31 6.21
N TYR A 463 -24.18 7.04 7.06
CA TYR A 463 -23.01 6.24 6.73
C TYR A 463 -23.10 4.88 7.42
N CYS A 464 -23.36 3.83 6.64
CA CYS A 464 -23.76 2.52 7.11
C CYS A 464 -22.61 1.53 7.16
N PHE A 465 -22.36 1.01 8.36
CA PHE A 465 -21.42 -0.07 8.64
C PHE A 465 -22.18 -1.39 8.59
N PRO A 466 -21.92 -2.26 7.59
CA PRO A 466 -22.53 -3.58 7.53
C PRO A 466 -21.92 -4.49 8.59
N MET A 467 -22.75 -5.36 9.15
CA MET A 467 -22.39 -6.34 10.17
C MET A 467 -22.55 -7.76 9.60
N SER A 468 -21.68 -8.67 10.01
CA SER A 468 -21.78 -10.10 9.71
C SER A 468 -21.48 -10.93 10.96
N ILE A 469 -21.78 -12.23 10.89
CA ILE A 469 -21.52 -13.19 11.97
C ILE A 469 -20.38 -14.14 11.59
N PHE A 470 -19.30 -14.10 12.37
CA PHE A 470 -18.27 -15.13 12.39
C PHE A 470 -18.80 -16.37 13.14
N PRO A 471 -18.60 -17.61 12.65
CA PRO A 471 -19.24 -18.79 13.23
C PRO A 471 -18.88 -19.02 14.70
N LEU A 472 -19.89 -19.25 15.55
CA LEU A 472 -19.71 -19.52 16.98
C LEU A 472 -18.77 -20.72 17.25
N SER A 473 -18.75 -21.71 16.36
CA SER A 473 -17.86 -22.88 16.43
C SER A 473 -16.40 -22.61 16.07
N GLN A 474 -16.09 -21.43 15.52
CA GLN A 474 -14.75 -21.01 15.10
C GLN A 474 -14.15 -19.93 16.01
N LEU A 475 -14.87 -19.51 17.06
CA LEU A 475 -14.39 -18.51 18.01
C LEU A 475 -13.09 -18.95 18.69
N VAL A 476 -12.13 -18.03 18.81
CA VAL A 476 -10.88 -18.29 19.53
C VAL A 476 -11.09 -18.25 21.04
N PRO A 477 -10.44 -19.14 21.82
CA PRO A 477 -10.49 -19.13 23.27
C PRO A 477 -10.13 -17.76 23.88
N SER A 478 -10.98 -17.30 24.79
CA SER A 478 -10.92 -16.00 25.43
C SER A 478 -11.63 -16.05 26.79
N THR A 479 -11.46 -15.01 27.61
CA THR A 479 -12.16 -14.85 28.91
C THR A 479 -13.56 -14.25 28.76
N CYS A 480 -13.96 -13.94 27.53
CA CYS A 480 -15.21 -13.36 27.11
C CYS A 480 -16.45 -14.09 27.64
N LYS A 481 -17.43 -13.32 28.09
CA LYS A 481 -18.77 -13.81 28.50
C LYS A 481 -19.86 -13.23 27.60
N GLY A 482 -21.08 -13.75 27.65
CA GLY A 482 -22.25 -13.16 26.97
C GLY A 482 -22.04 -12.75 25.49
N VAL A 483 -21.27 -13.54 24.72
CA VAL A 483 -20.82 -13.18 23.37
C VAL A 483 -21.91 -13.24 22.30
N ASP A 484 -23.11 -13.69 22.67
CA ASP A 484 -24.27 -13.87 21.80
C ASP A 484 -25.11 -12.60 21.60
N ILE A 485 -24.83 -11.52 22.36
CA ILE A 485 -25.54 -10.23 22.31
C ILE A 485 -24.59 -9.07 21.97
N LEU A 486 -24.86 -8.35 20.87
CA LEU A 486 -24.24 -7.09 20.52
C LEU A 486 -24.86 -5.94 21.31
N LYS A 487 -24.13 -5.43 22.30
CA LYS A 487 -24.62 -4.41 23.23
C LYS A 487 -24.50 -2.99 22.72
N LYS A 488 -23.30 -2.69 22.19
CA LYS A 488 -22.92 -1.41 21.60
C LYS A 488 -21.90 -1.63 20.49
N ILE A 489 -21.72 -0.62 19.65
CA ILE A 489 -20.53 -0.45 18.81
C ILE A 489 -19.96 0.95 19.06
N GLU A 490 -18.65 1.06 19.06
CA GLU A 490 -17.94 2.33 19.22
C GLU A 490 -17.03 2.59 18.01
N TRP A 491 -16.75 3.85 17.72
CA TRP A 491 -15.82 4.30 16.69
C TRP A 491 -14.82 5.30 17.26
N TYR A 492 -13.58 5.24 16.78
CA TYR A 492 -12.57 6.27 17.01
C TYR A 492 -12.86 7.47 16.11
N ALA A 493 -13.30 8.57 16.72
CA ALA A 493 -13.97 9.67 16.02
C ALA A 493 -13.58 11.05 16.56
N ASN A 494 -13.51 12.01 15.63
CA ASN A 494 -13.14 13.39 15.86
C ASN A 494 -14.19 14.12 16.70
N GLU A 495 -13.88 14.34 17.97
CA GLU A 495 -14.83 14.93 18.91
C GLU A 495 -15.15 16.40 18.66
N VAL A 496 -14.35 17.12 17.86
CA VAL A 496 -14.70 18.48 17.39
C VAL A 496 -15.98 18.44 16.56
N LEU A 497 -16.23 17.33 15.88
CA LEU A 497 -17.40 17.12 15.01
C LEU A 497 -18.61 16.52 15.76
N ARG A 498 -18.58 16.46 17.11
CA ARG A 498 -19.70 16.02 17.99
C ARG A 498 -21.06 16.58 17.57
N SER A 499 -21.12 17.87 17.23
CA SER A 499 -22.35 18.59 16.87
C SER A 499 -22.93 18.19 15.51
N TYR A 500 -22.15 17.55 14.64
CA TYR A 500 -22.58 17.09 13.32
C TYR A 500 -23.23 15.70 13.38
N VAL A 501 -22.95 14.87 14.39
CA VAL A 501 -23.58 13.54 14.54
C VAL A 501 -24.97 13.67 15.19
N LYS A 502 -26.01 13.42 14.39
CA LYS A 502 -27.42 13.59 14.80
C LYS A 502 -28.05 12.36 15.44
N GLY A 503 -27.41 11.21 15.30
CA GLY A 503 -27.85 9.96 15.90
C GLY A 503 -27.29 8.77 15.14
N PHE A 504 -27.93 7.62 15.36
CA PHE A 504 -27.70 6.43 14.56
C PHE A 504 -29.03 5.86 14.11
N THR A 505 -29.06 5.24 12.93
CA THR A 505 -30.17 4.38 12.50
C THR A 505 -29.69 2.94 12.51
N LEU A 506 -30.42 2.09 13.23
CA LEU A 506 -30.15 0.67 13.38
C LEU A 506 -31.07 -0.11 12.43
N TYR A 507 -30.50 -0.85 11.49
CA TYR A 507 -31.20 -1.74 10.57
C TYR A 507 -30.88 -3.20 10.91
N PRO A 508 -31.68 -3.86 11.76
CA PRO A 508 -31.50 -5.29 12.00
C PRO A 508 -31.90 -6.08 10.76
N ARG A 509 -31.39 -7.30 10.59
CA ARG A 509 -31.90 -8.23 9.55
C ARG A 509 -33.34 -8.65 9.82
N VAL A 510 -33.73 -8.75 11.09
CA VAL A 510 -35.07 -9.14 11.52
C VAL A 510 -35.63 -8.07 12.47
N GLY A 511 -36.75 -7.47 12.06
CA GLY A 511 -37.41 -6.36 12.76
C GLY A 511 -37.40 -5.06 11.95
N SER A 512 -38.02 -4.02 12.49
CA SER A 512 -38.07 -2.70 11.84
C SER A 512 -36.82 -1.86 12.15
N PRO A 513 -36.37 -1.00 11.21
CA PRO A 513 -35.32 -0.02 11.50
C PRO A 513 -35.74 0.93 12.63
N ARG A 514 -34.79 1.35 13.46
CA ARG A 514 -35.04 2.33 14.54
C ARG A 514 -33.88 3.30 14.71
N SER A 515 -34.20 4.56 14.98
CA SER A 515 -33.19 5.55 15.37
C SER A 515 -32.86 5.48 16.86
N ILE A 516 -31.61 5.73 17.21
CA ILE A 516 -31.15 6.00 18.59
C ILE A 516 -30.39 7.32 18.63
N ALA A 517 -30.39 7.99 19.79
CA ALA A 517 -29.69 9.26 19.97
C ALA A 517 -28.17 9.10 19.82
N SER A 518 -27.49 10.18 19.41
CA SER A 518 -26.02 10.19 19.40
C SER A 518 -25.49 10.15 20.83
N SER A 519 -24.43 9.37 21.04
CA SER A 519 -23.79 9.24 22.34
C SER A 519 -22.27 9.22 22.15
N TRP A 520 -21.56 9.78 23.12
CA TRP A 520 -20.12 9.98 23.07
C TRP A 520 -19.47 9.58 24.39
N GLY A 521 -18.19 9.24 24.35
CA GLY A 521 -17.35 9.10 25.53
C GLY A 521 -17.06 10.44 26.22
N ALA A 522 -16.24 10.39 27.27
CA ALA A 522 -15.71 11.58 27.93
C ALA A 522 -14.99 12.50 26.93
N ALA A 523 -14.84 13.78 27.26
CA ALA A 523 -13.98 14.69 26.48
C ALA A 523 -12.55 14.14 26.46
N GLY A 524 -11.87 14.22 25.31
CA GLY A 524 -10.54 13.63 25.10
C GLY A 524 -10.51 12.11 24.90
N SER A 525 -11.66 11.41 24.95
CA SER A 525 -11.71 9.95 24.68
C SER A 525 -11.91 9.61 23.20
N TYR A 526 -12.23 10.60 22.36
CA TYR A 526 -12.44 10.42 20.91
C TYR A 526 -13.38 9.25 20.54
N THR A 527 -14.36 8.96 21.40
CA THR A 527 -15.23 7.77 21.27
C THR A 527 -16.64 8.20 20.87
N LEU A 528 -17.07 7.88 19.65
CA LEU A 528 -18.48 7.89 19.25
C LEU A 528 -19.08 6.51 19.58
N LYS A 529 -20.28 6.43 20.17
CA LYS A 529 -20.86 5.13 20.58
C LYS A 529 -22.36 5.00 20.28
N ALA A 530 -22.72 3.91 19.62
CA ALA A 530 -24.10 3.47 19.42
C ALA A 530 -24.45 2.45 20.52
N THR A 531 -25.18 2.88 21.54
CA THR A 531 -25.56 2.05 22.70
C THR A 531 -27.00 1.53 22.60
N ASN A 532 -27.34 0.55 23.42
CA ASN A 532 -28.69 -0.06 23.48
C ASN A 532 -29.09 -0.71 22.15
N ILE A 533 -28.14 -1.41 21.51
CA ILE A 533 -28.40 -2.20 20.30
C ILE A 533 -29.15 -3.47 20.69
N ASN A 534 -28.57 -4.25 21.61
CA ASN A 534 -29.13 -5.49 22.19
C ASN A 534 -29.59 -6.48 21.10
N TRP A 535 -28.75 -6.71 20.09
CA TRP A 535 -29.04 -7.65 19.00
C TRP A 535 -28.42 -9.01 19.27
N ASN A 536 -29.18 -10.08 19.07
CA ASN A 536 -28.60 -11.42 18.96
C ASN A 536 -27.93 -11.63 17.59
N THR A 537 -27.24 -12.76 17.41
CA THR A 537 -26.57 -13.12 16.15
C THR A 537 -27.51 -13.09 14.94
N THR A 538 -28.73 -13.62 15.06
CA THR A 538 -29.76 -13.61 13.99
C THR A 538 -30.16 -12.19 13.55
N GLN A 539 -30.23 -11.25 14.49
CA GLN A 539 -30.58 -9.85 14.20
C GLN A 539 -29.42 -9.08 13.58
N ALA A 540 -28.17 -9.43 13.93
CA ALA A 540 -26.96 -8.74 13.51
C ALA A 540 -26.35 -9.28 12.20
N ASP A 541 -26.56 -10.54 11.84
CA ASP A 541 -26.06 -11.12 10.58
C ASP A 541 -26.67 -10.40 9.37
N GLY A 542 -25.87 -9.69 8.57
CA GLY A 542 -26.35 -8.87 7.45
C GLY A 542 -27.03 -7.56 7.87
N ALA A 543 -26.97 -7.19 9.14
CA ALA A 543 -27.50 -5.93 9.65
C ALA A 543 -26.64 -4.72 9.23
N LYS A 544 -27.16 -3.51 9.42
CA LYS A 544 -26.41 -2.26 9.20
C LYS A 544 -26.59 -1.33 10.38
N ILE A 545 -25.49 -0.72 10.83
CA ILE A 545 -25.50 0.32 11.85
C ILE A 545 -25.03 1.61 11.16
N CYS A 546 -25.92 2.59 11.05
CA CYS A 546 -25.68 3.79 10.26
C CYS A 546 -25.50 5.02 11.16
N VAL A 547 -24.40 5.74 10.97
CA VAL A 547 -24.15 7.02 11.65
C VAL A 547 -24.82 8.14 10.86
N VAL A 548 -25.71 8.89 11.50
CA VAL A 548 -26.42 10.02 10.86
C VAL A 548 -25.56 11.27 11.04
N VAL A 549 -24.96 11.76 9.94
CA VAL A 549 -24.06 12.93 9.94
C VAL A 549 -24.73 14.09 9.21
N LYS A 550 -24.63 15.30 9.76
CA LYS A 550 -25.12 16.54 9.14
C LYS A 550 -24.13 17.02 8.07
N ASN A 551 -24.65 17.31 6.89
CA ASN A 551 -23.88 17.84 5.76
C ASN A 551 -23.33 19.26 6.09
N PRO A 552 -22.16 19.66 5.54
CA PRO A 552 -21.37 18.95 4.54
C PRO A 552 -20.42 17.87 5.08
N VAL A 553 -20.34 17.70 6.41
CA VAL A 553 -19.38 16.77 7.04
C VAL A 553 -19.70 15.33 6.67
N THR A 554 -18.64 14.57 6.37
CA THR A 554 -18.67 13.17 5.98
C THR A 554 -18.15 12.25 7.10
N MET A 555 -18.45 10.96 7.02
CA MET A 555 -17.85 9.97 7.95
C MET A 555 -16.32 9.91 7.81
N ALA A 556 -15.77 10.18 6.63
CA ALA A 556 -14.32 10.18 6.41
C ALA A 556 -13.59 11.29 7.20
N GLU A 557 -14.23 12.46 7.37
CA GLU A 557 -13.71 13.55 8.21
C GLU A 557 -14.01 13.34 9.70
N LEU A 558 -15.09 12.61 10.00
CA LEU A 558 -15.47 12.24 11.36
C LEU A 558 -14.56 11.16 11.96
N CYS A 559 -14.02 10.26 11.14
CA CYS A 559 -13.14 9.21 11.62
C CYS A 559 -11.74 9.73 11.95
N LEU A 560 -11.19 9.26 13.06
CA LEU A 560 -9.78 9.40 13.36
C LEU A 560 -9.08 8.09 13.04
N GLY A 561 -7.98 8.16 12.33
CA GLY A 561 -7.18 7.00 11.98
C GLY A 561 -5.78 7.38 11.53
N ALA A 562 -4.84 6.44 11.63
CA ALA A 562 -3.48 6.62 11.13
C ALA A 562 -3.40 6.66 9.58
N PHE A 563 -4.51 6.35 8.90
CA PHE A 563 -4.55 5.99 7.48
C PHE A 563 -5.72 6.69 6.75
N GLY A 564 -5.62 7.99 6.52
CA GLY A 564 -6.57 8.73 5.67
C GLY A 564 -8.03 8.62 6.15
N SER A 565 -8.93 8.21 5.25
CA SER A 565 -10.38 8.10 5.47
C SER A 565 -10.83 6.81 6.19
N GLN A 566 -9.89 5.99 6.71
CA GLN A 566 -10.22 4.77 7.43
C GLN A 566 -10.77 5.06 8.84
N CYS A 567 -11.82 4.34 9.20
CA CYS A 567 -12.41 4.31 10.54
C CYS A 567 -11.97 3.06 11.31
N PHE A 568 -11.82 3.20 12.62
CA PHE A 568 -11.72 2.07 13.55
C PHE A 568 -13.06 1.90 14.25
N ALA A 569 -13.60 0.68 14.21
CA ALA A 569 -14.90 0.33 14.77
C ALA A 569 -14.79 -0.91 15.68
N THR A 570 -15.51 -0.91 16.79
CA THR A 570 -15.39 -1.92 17.85
C THR A 570 -16.77 -2.29 18.40
N PRO A 571 -17.34 -3.45 18.03
CA PRO A 571 -18.52 -4.00 18.70
C PRO A 571 -18.15 -4.51 20.10
N PHE A 572 -19.11 -4.48 21.03
CA PHE A 572 -18.97 -5.03 22.37
C PHE A 572 -20.12 -6.00 22.67
N ASN A 573 -19.79 -7.05 23.40
CA ASN A 573 -20.73 -8.00 24.01
C ASN A 573 -21.49 -7.36 25.19
N ASP A 574 -22.40 -8.11 25.83
CA ASP A 574 -23.22 -7.58 26.93
C ASP A 574 -22.42 -7.19 28.18
N ASP A 575 -21.46 -8.04 28.57
CA ASP A 575 -20.55 -7.82 29.70
C ASP A 575 -19.45 -6.78 29.41
N LYS A 576 -19.23 -6.45 28.13
CA LYS A 576 -18.22 -5.50 27.60
C LYS A 576 -16.77 -5.90 27.84
N ASP A 577 -16.52 -7.18 28.18
CA ASP A 577 -15.19 -7.76 28.29
C ASP A 577 -14.60 -8.20 26.93
N CYS A 578 -15.39 -8.18 25.86
CA CYS A 578 -14.97 -8.38 24.47
C CYS A 578 -15.12 -7.09 23.65
N CYS A 579 -14.11 -6.77 22.84
CA CYS A 579 -14.09 -5.55 22.05
C CYS A 579 -13.19 -5.67 20.80
N PRO A 580 -13.40 -6.65 19.91
CA PRO A 580 -12.58 -6.84 18.72
C PRO A 580 -12.54 -5.56 17.87
N MET A 581 -11.36 -5.10 17.52
CA MET A 581 -11.21 -3.90 16.69
C MET A 581 -11.18 -4.25 15.21
N PHE A 582 -11.92 -3.51 14.40
CA PHE A 582 -11.94 -3.65 12.95
C PHE A 582 -11.62 -2.33 12.25
N ARG A 583 -10.75 -2.38 11.23
CA ARG A 583 -10.62 -1.28 10.25
C ARG A 583 -11.73 -1.35 9.20
N THR A 584 -12.17 -0.19 8.73
CA THR A 584 -13.19 -0.06 7.68
C THR A 584 -13.05 1.28 6.95
N ALA A 585 -13.45 1.36 5.68
CA ALA A 585 -13.23 2.51 4.80
C ALA A 585 -14.46 2.81 3.91
N PRO A 586 -14.54 3.98 3.23
CA PRO A 586 -15.57 4.21 2.22
C PRO A 586 -15.56 3.11 1.15
N LEU A 587 -16.75 2.66 0.75
CA LEU A 587 -16.94 1.86 -0.45
C LEU A 587 -16.47 2.67 -1.68
N GLY A 588 -15.54 2.11 -2.46
CA GLY A 588 -14.92 2.80 -3.60
C GLY A 588 -13.80 3.80 -3.24
N GLY A 589 -13.45 3.94 -1.95
CA GLY A 589 -12.20 4.58 -1.54
C GLY A 589 -11.04 3.56 -1.42
N PRO A 590 -9.79 4.03 -1.27
CA PRO A 590 -8.65 3.17 -0.90
C PRO A 590 -8.82 2.53 0.49
#